data_AF-A0A3M1EGC0-F1
#
_entry.id   AF-A0A3M1EGC0-F1
#
_cell.length_a   1.000
_cell.length_b   1.000
_cell.length_c   1.000
_cell.angle_alpha   90.00
_cell.angle_beta   90.00
_cell.angle_gamma   90.00
#
_symmetry.space_group_name_H-M   'P 1'
#
loop_
_entity.id
_entity.type
_entity.pdbx_description
1 polymer ?
#
loop_
_entity_poly.entity_id
_entity_poly.type
_entity_poly.pdbx_seq_one_letter_code
_entity_poly.pdbx_strand_id
1 'polypeptide(L)'
;MRGAHLSVSNPEEVRRDFTCGSLRDTPKEGIRGSSLLPFSILSKRGFRLPLEDRAAGPRRLGRSKGTAMKDRHPISIFCATACGVGFIPLAPGTCGTVVGLFLAWGLGFLPLPLEIVGILLFVGFSILVSGRAEQTFQRHDDQRIVIDETAGMLVSVAFLPKTGTLLLWGFLLFRLFDVTKPFPARRLGDRLPGGLGIVMDDVAAGIYANLVLQGVRYFWG
;
A
#
# COMPACT_ATOMS: atom_id res chain seq x y z
N MET A 1 -22.02 64.52 -6.38
CA MET A 1 -22.41 64.02 -7.72
C MET A 1 -21.15 63.71 -8.51
N ARG A 2 -21.22 62.76 -9.47
CA ARG A 2 -20.09 62.04 -10.11
C ARG A 2 -19.42 61.06 -9.12
N GLY A 3 -19.06 59.84 -9.49
CA GLY A 3 -19.36 59.08 -10.71
C GLY A 3 -18.73 57.69 -10.60
N ALA A 4 -19.45 56.62 -10.96
CA ALA A 4 -18.92 55.26 -10.92
C ALA A 4 -18.02 54.96 -12.13
N HIS A 5 -17.05 54.04 -12.01
CA HIS A 5 -16.81 52.97 -12.99
C HIS A 5 -15.76 51.94 -12.52
N LEU A 6 -16.19 50.68 -12.49
CA LEU A 6 -15.49 49.42 -12.83
C LEU A 6 -14.17 49.00 -12.14
N SER A 7 -14.30 47.89 -11.41
CA SER A 7 -13.27 46.85 -11.22
C SER A 7 -13.20 45.95 -12.47
N VAL A 8 -11.99 45.57 -12.91
CA VAL A 8 -11.72 44.38 -13.75
C VAL A 8 -10.41 43.72 -13.30
N SER A 9 -10.34 42.40 -13.45
CA SER A 9 -9.44 41.47 -12.77
C SER A 9 -8.12 41.12 -13.49
N ASN A 10 -7.22 40.55 -12.68
CA ASN A 10 -5.95 39.86 -12.92
C ASN A 10 -5.74 39.16 -14.29
N PRO A 11 -4.55 39.24 -14.92
CA PRO A 11 -4.26 38.64 -16.24
C PRO A 11 -3.69 37.21 -16.15
N GLU A 12 -4.54 36.18 -16.31
CA GLU A 12 -4.13 34.75 -16.41
C GLU A 12 -4.84 34.00 -17.56
N GLU A 13 -5.46 34.72 -18.52
CA GLU A 13 -6.35 34.11 -19.54
C GLU A 13 -5.88 34.34 -20.99
N VAL A 14 -4.57 34.22 -21.27
CA VAL A 14 -4.00 34.39 -22.63
C VAL A 14 -3.01 33.29 -23.01
N ARG A 15 -3.48 32.04 -23.17
CA ARG A 15 -2.95 31.06 -24.14
C ARG A 15 -3.78 29.78 -24.27
N ARG A 16 -4.90 29.88 -24.97
CA ARG A 16 -5.42 28.81 -25.83
C ARG A 16 -5.62 29.40 -27.23
N ASP A 17 -5.79 28.52 -28.22
CA ASP A 17 -5.98 28.79 -29.66
C ASP A 17 -4.71 28.88 -30.52
N PHE A 18 -4.37 27.72 -31.09
CA PHE A 18 -3.84 27.64 -32.46
C PHE A 18 -4.55 26.49 -33.18
N THR A 19 -5.66 26.83 -33.83
CA THR A 19 -6.50 25.89 -34.59
C THR A 19 -6.01 25.70 -36.03
N CYS A 20 -6.13 24.44 -36.43
CA CYS A 20 -6.18 23.90 -37.79
C CYS A 20 -6.53 24.88 -38.95
N GLY A 21 -5.75 24.77 -40.03
CA GLY A 21 -6.15 25.07 -41.40
C GLY A 21 -5.34 24.20 -42.37
N SER A 22 -5.74 23.92 -43.61
CA SER A 22 -6.99 24.24 -44.32
C SER A 22 -7.09 23.40 -45.60
N LEU A 23 -8.29 22.88 -45.93
CA LEU A 23 -8.85 22.64 -47.29
C LEU A 23 -7.86 22.26 -48.42
N ARG A 24 -7.83 21.05 -49.00
CA ARG A 24 -8.85 20.34 -49.83
C ARG A 24 -8.16 19.11 -50.51
N ASP A 25 -8.76 18.17 -51.25
CA ASP A 25 -10.15 17.88 -51.68
C ASP A 25 -10.34 16.35 -51.92
N THR A 26 -11.46 15.91 -52.54
CA THR A 26 -11.64 14.54 -53.12
C THR A 26 -12.25 14.62 -54.53
N PRO A 27 -12.03 13.65 -55.46
CA PRO A 27 -12.93 12.48 -55.52
C PRO A 27 -12.39 11.15 -56.15
N LYS A 28 -12.94 10.02 -55.65
CA LYS A 28 -13.46 8.81 -56.35
C LYS A 28 -12.62 7.92 -57.31
N GLU A 29 -13.09 6.67 -57.40
CA GLU A 29 -12.82 5.59 -58.38
C GLU A 29 -11.43 4.92 -58.35
N GLY A 30 -11.26 3.62 -58.66
CA GLY A 30 -12.25 2.56 -58.94
C GLY A 30 -11.92 1.72 -60.19
N ILE A 31 -11.72 0.40 -60.00
CA ILE A 31 -11.75 -0.68 -61.03
C ILE A 31 -10.45 -0.93 -61.87
N ARG A 32 -10.16 -2.23 -62.10
CA ARG A 32 -9.14 -2.85 -63.01
C ARG A 32 -7.66 -2.67 -62.58
N GLY A 33 -6.76 -3.64 -62.80
CA GLY A 33 -6.91 -5.01 -63.30
C GLY A 33 -5.59 -5.80 -63.32
N SER A 34 -5.70 -7.12 -63.12
CA SER A 34 -4.92 -8.24 -63.70
C SER A 34 -3.62 -8.01 -64.51
N SER A 35 -2.65 -8.91 -64.28
CA SER A 35 -1.39 -9.18 -65.03
C SER A 35 -0.36 -8.03 -65.07
N LEU A 36 0.96 -8.25 -65.04
CA LEU A 36 1.79 -9.30 -65.65
C LEU A 36 3.02 -9.68 -64.78
N LEU A 37 3.45 -10.94 -64.85
CA LEU A 37 4.85 -11.37 -64.62
C LEU A 37 5.59 -11.33 -65.99
N PRO A 38 6.93 -11.18 -66.04
CA PRO A 38 7.83 -12.31 -65.83
C PRO A 38 9.10 -11.93 -65.02
N PHE A 39 9.60 -12.75 -64.09
CA PHE A 39 10.55 -13.83 -64.37
C PHE A 39 11.60 -13.51 -65.45
N SER A 40 12.83 -13.14 -65.06
CA SER A 40 14.05 -13.94 -65.35
C SER A 40 15.38 -13.15 -65.26
N ILE A 41 16.41 -13.89 -64.81
CA ILE A 41 17.79 -13.88 -65.35
C ILE A 41 18.78 -12.72 -64.98
N LEU A 42 19.81 -13.15 -64.23
CA LEU A 42 21.23 -12.75 -64.27
C LEU A 42 21.71 -11.43 -63.63
N SER A 43 22.61 -11.58 -62.64
CA SER A 43 24.08 -11.54 -62.87
C SER A 43 24.87 -10.68 -61.87
N LYS A 44 25.82 -11.35 -61.20
CA LYS A 44 27.18 -10.88 -60.86
C LYS A 44 27.37 -9.67 -59.92
N ARG A 45 28.08 -10.00 -58.83
CA ARG A 45 29.15 -9.23 -58.13
C ARG A 45 28.68 -8.05 -57.26
N GLY A 46 28.81 -8.24 -55.95
CA GLY A 46 28.54 -7.22 -54.93
C GLY A 46 29.12 -7.59 -53.56
N PHE A 47 30.43 -7.77 -53.49
CA PHE A 47 31.17 -7.94 -52.23
C PHE A 47 30.83 -6.83 -51.22
N ARG A 48 30.30 -7.21 -50.05
CA ARG A 48 30.46 -6.48 -48.78
C ARG A 48 29.99 -7.33 -47.60
N LEU A 49 30.90 -7.61 -46.66
CA LEU A 49 30.55 -8.09 -45.32
C LEU A 49 29.99 -6.91 -44.52
N PRO A 50 28.83 -7.03 -43.85
CA PRO A 50 28.43 -6.09 -42.81
C PRO A 50 29.25 -6.35 -41.55
N LEU A 51 30.46 -5.79 -41.50
CA LEU A 51 31.10 -5.48 -40.23
C LEU A 51 30.42 -4.23 -39.65
N GLU A 52 29.16 -4.38 -39.25
CA GLU A 52 28.48 -3.36 -38.45
C GLU A 52 28.91 -3.52 -36.99
N ASP A 53 29.90 -2.70 -36.68
CA ASP A 53 30.35 -2.31 -35.36
C ASP A 53 29.17 -2.10 -34.39
N ARG A 54 28.99 -3.06 -33.49
CA ARG A 54 28.26 -2.85 -32.24
C ARG A 54 29.16 -3.19 -31.08
N ALA A 55 30.02 -2.23 -30.76
CA ALA A 55 30.62 -2.10 -29.44
C ALA A 55 29.57 -2.40 -28.35
N ALA A 56 29.66 -3.59 -27.75
CA ALA A 56 28.85 -3.99 -26.62
C ALA A 56 29.32 -3.21 -25.38
N GLY A 57 28.95 -1.93 -25.31
CA GLY A 57 29.20 -1.09 -24.15
C GLY A 57 28.72 -1.82 -22.90
N PRO A 58 29.53 -1.87 -21.83
CA PRO A 58 29.20 -2.66 -20.66
C PRO A 58 27.84 -2.20 -20.15
N ARG A 59 26.86 -3.11 -20.10
CA ARG A 59 25.58 -2.85 -19.43
C ARG A 59 25.95 -2.43 -18.02
N ARG A 60 25.84 -1.13 -17.72
CA ARG A 60 25.87 -0.65 -16.35
C ARG A 60 24.67 -1.30 -15.69
N LEU A 61 24.90 -2.44 -15.02
CA LEU A 61 23.99 -2.87 -13.97
C LEU A 61 23.83 -1.65 -13.08
N GLY A 62 22.62 -1.10 -13.07
CA GLY A 62 22.23 -0.09 -12.12
C GLY A 62 22.36 -0.72 -10.76
N ARG A 63 23.57 -0.65 -10.19
CA ARG A 63 23.85 -0.98 -8.79
C ARG A 63 22.94 -0.06 -8.03
N SER A 64 21.78 -0.59 -7.63
CA SER A 64 20.81 0.11 -6.81
C SER A 64 21.63 0.71 -5.69
N LYS A 65 21.76 2.04 -5.70
CA LYS A 65 22.44 2.73 -4.63
C LYS A 65 21.55 2.46 -3.43
N GLY A 66 21.99 1.55 -2.55
CA GLY A 66 21.43 1.41 -1.23
C GLY A 66 21.55 2.80 -0.61
N THR A 67 20.47 3.56 -0.69
CA THR A 67 20.38 4.89 -0.09
C THR A 67 20.39 4.61 1.38
N ALA A 68 21.57 4.76 2.00
CA ALA A 68 21.74 4.71 3.44
C ALA A 68 20.65 5.60 4.03
N MET A 69 19.68 4.98 4.70
CA MET A 69 18.48 5.67 5.13
C MET A 69 18.91 6.74 6.12
N LYS A 70 18.67 8.01 5.78
CA LYS A 70 18.86 9.10 6.71
C LYS A 70 17.63 9.14 7.61
N ASP A 71 17.60 8.20 8.56
CA ASP A 71 16.50 7.98 9.48
C ASP A 71 16.19 9.28 10.23
N ARG A 72 15.08 9.94 9.87
CA ARG A 72 14.66 11.17 10.53
C ARG A 72 14.01 10.90 11.89
N HIS A 73 13.53 9.67 12.09
CA HIS A 73 12.79 9.25 13.29
C HIS A 73 13.15 7.80 13.71
N PRO A 74 14.38 7.53 14.20
CA PRO A 74 14.81 6.18 14.58
C PRO A 74 13.92 5.54 15.66
N ILE A 75 13.41 6.34 16.61
CA ILE A 75 12.46 5.91 17.64
C ILE A 75 11.15 5.40 17.00
N SER A 76 10.63 6.07 15.98
CA SER A 76 9.41 5.64 15.30
C SER A 76 9.59 4.33 14.54
N ILE A 77 10.75 4.10 13.91
CA ILE A 77 11.06 2.80 13.27
C ILE A 77 11.15 1.69 14.32
N PHE A 78 11.82 1.96 15.45
CA PHE A 78 11.94 1.01 16.55
C PHE A 78 10.57 0.63 17.14
N CYS A 79 9.66 1.59 17.32
CA CYS A 79 8.30 1.30 17.77
C CYS A 79 7.47 0.58 16.69
N ALA A 80 7.54 1.00 15.41
CA ALA A 80 6.78 0.40 14.32
C ALA A 80 7.11 -1.08 14.11
N THR A 81 8.38 -1.44 14.32
CA THR A 81 8.90 -2.80 14.24
C THR A 81 8.67 -3.61 15.53
N ALA A 82 7.85 -3.13 16.47
CA ALA A 82 7.67 -3.70 17.81
C ALA A 82 9.01 -4.05 18.48
N CYS A 83 9.88 -3.05 18.66
CA CYS A 83 11.22 -3.16 19.22
C CYS A 83 12.20 -4.03 18.39
N GLY A 84 12.04 -4.04 17.07
CA GLY A 84 12.89 -4.77 16.12
C GLY A 84 12.40 -6.17 15.74
N VAL A 85 11.27 -6.63 16.30
CA VAL A 85 10.58 -7.87 15.93
C VAL A 85 10.23 -7.94 14.44
N GLY A 86 9.84 -6.81 13.84
CA GLY A 86 9.54 -6.69 12.41
C GLY A 86 10.72 -6.96 11.45
N PHE A 87 11.93 -7.18 11.95
CA PHE A 87 13.08 -7.62 11.14
C PHE A 87 13.27 -9.14 11.08
N ILE A 88 12.45 -9.93 11.78
CA ILE A 88 12.52 -11.41 11.72
C ILE A 88 12.08 -11.87 10.31
N PRO A 89 12.95 -12.52 9.53
CA PRO A 89 12.73 -12.67 8.08
C PRO A 89 11.70 -13.73 7.68
N LEU A 90 11.24 -14.57 8.61
CA LEU A 90 10.41 -15.74 8.30
C LEU A 90 8.90 -15.44 8.37
N ALA A 91 8.49 -14.67 9.37
CA ALA A 91 7.10 -14.28 9.62
C ALA A 91 7.07 -13.10 10.60
N PRO A 92 7.55 -11.90 10.19
CA PRO A 92 7.60 -10.74 11.08
C PRO A 92 6.22 -10.46 11.68
N GLY A 93 5.17 -10.68 10.88
CA GLY A 93 3.80 -10.43 11.29
C GLY A 93 3.26 -11.40 12.36
N THR A 94 3.61 -12.69 12.26
CA THR A 94 3.29 -13.65 13.32
C THR A 94 3.94 -13.22 14.64
N CYS A 95 5.17 -12.69 14.59
CA CYS A 95 5.86 -12.22 15.77
C CYS A 95 5.24 -10.93 16.36
N GLY A 96 4.80 -9.97 15.53
CA GLY A 96 4.02 -8.80 15.98
C GLY A 96 2.72 -9.20 16.67
N THR A 97 1.99 -10.13 16.06
CA THR A 97 0.76 -10.69 16.66
C THR A 97 1.04 -11.38 18.00
N VAL A 98 2.16 -12.11 18.13
CA VAL A 98 2.58 -12.72 19.41
C VAL A 98 2.93 -11.66 20.47
N VAL A 99 3.54 -10.52 20.09
CA VAL A 99 3.73 -9.38 21.00
C VAL A 99 2.36 -8.85 21.48
N GLY A 100 1.39 -8.72 20.57
CA GLY A 100 0.01 -8.35 20.91
C GLY A 100 -0.67 -9.33 21.87
N LEU A 101 -0.43 -10.63 21.72
CA LEU A 101 -0.94 -11.68 22.60
C LEU A 101 -0.41 -11.53 24.04
N PHE A 102 0.89 -11.32 24.21
CA PHE A 102 1.49 -11.09 25.53
C PHE A 102 1.03 -9.76 26.14
N LEU A 103 0.90 -8.71 25.34
CA LEU A 103 0.40 -7.41 25.78
C LEU A 103 -1.06 -7.48 26.22
N ALA A 104 -1.91 -8.22 25.50
CA ALA A 104 -3.31 -8.46 25.88
C ALA A 104 -3.43 -9.26 27.19
N TRP A 105 -2.54 -10.23 27.42
CA TRP A 105 -2.49 -10.96 28.69
C TRP A 105 -2.07 -10.05 29.85
N GLY A 106 -1.05 -9.19 29.66
CA GLY A 106 -0.63 -8.20 30.64
C GLY A 106 -1.70 -7.14 30.96
N LEU A 107 -2.41 -6.65 29.93
CA LEU A 107 -3.57 -5.75 30.09
C LEU A 107 -4.71 -6.40 30.88
N GLY A 108 -4.83 -7.73 30.84
CA GLY A 108 -5.84 -8.50 31.58
C GLY A 108 -5.73 -8.46 33.11
N PHE A 109 -4.62 -7.96 33.67
CA PHE A 109 -4.48 -7.71 35.11
C PHE A 109 -5.07 -6.36 35.55
N LEU A 110 -5.45 -5.49 34.59
CA LEU A 110 -6.09 -4.21 34.88
C LEU A 110 -7.62 -4.35 34.98
N PRO A 111 -8.31 -3.48 35.74
CA PRO A 111 -9.76 -3.38 35.67
C PRO A 111 -10.20 -2.96 34.26
N LEU A 112 -11.32 -3.51 33.78
CA LEU A 112 -11.80 -3.36 32.40
C LEU A 112 -11.77 -1.92 31.84
N PRO A 113 -12.14 -0.84 32.57
CA PRO A 113 -12.03 0.53 32.05
C PRO A 113 -10.60 0.94 31.68
N LEU A 114 -9.59 0.50 32.46
CA LEU A 114 -8.18 0.77 32.18
C LEU A 114 -7.65 -0.12 31.05
N GLU A 115 -8.13 -1.36 30.92
CA GLU A 115 -7.85 -2.21 29.75
C GLU A 115 -8.28 -1.48 28.45
N ILE A 116 -9.54 -1.04 28.38
CA ILE A 116 -10.08 -0.39 27.18
C ILE A 116 -9.38 0.94 26.88
N VAL A 117 -9.09 1.77 27.88
CA VAL A 117 -8.28 2.98 27.68
C VAL A 117 -6.87 2.63 27.17
N GLY A 118 -6.24 1.60 27.71
CA GLY A 118 -4.94 1.10 27.25
C GLY A 118 -4.96 0.67 25.78
N ILE A 119 -5.97 -0.10 25.36
CA ILE A 119 -6.14 -0.54 23.97
C ILE A 119 -6.36 0.66 23.04
N LEU A 120 -7.23 1.61 23.40
CA LEU A 120 -7.50 2.81 22.58
C LEU A 120 -6.26 3.70 22.43
N LEU A 121 -5.49 3.89 23.51
CA LEU A 121 -4.21 4.61 23.46
C LEU A 121 -3.19 3.88 22.59
N PHE A 122 -3.14 2.54 22.65
CA PHE A 122 -2.24 1.74 21.82
C PHE A 122 -2.60 1.82 20.34
N VAL A 123 -3.88 1.74 19.97
CA VAL A 123 -4.34 1.94 18.56
C VAL A 123 -3.94 3.33 18.07
N GLY A 124 -4.21 4.38 18.86
CA GLY A 124 -3.83 5.76 18.51
C GLY A 124 -2.30 5.94 18.35
N PHE A 125 -1.52 5.34 19.24
CA PHE A 125 -0.06 5.31 19.14
C PHE A 125 0.42 4.58 17.88
N SER A 126 -0.19 3.43 17.55
CA SER A 126 0.12 2.64 16.37
C SER A 126 -0.09 3.45 15.09
N ILE A 127 -1.20 4.18 14.97
CA ILE A 127 -1.49 5.06 13.81
C ILE A 127 -0.40 6.13 13.64
N LEU A 128 -0.02 6.79 14.75
CA LEU A 128 1.01 7.84 14.77
C LEU A 128 2.42 7.31 14.43
N VAL A 129 2.69 6.04 14.74
CA VAL A 129 3.98 5.39 14.51
C VAL A 129 4.05 4.83 13.08
N SER A 130 3.04 4.08 12.63
CA SER A 130 2.98 3.52 11.28
C SER A 130 3.04 4.61 10.21
N GLY A 131 2.34 5.74 10.39
CA GLY A 131 2.39 6.87 9.44
C GLY A 131 3.75 7.56 9.37
N ARG A 132 4.59 7.49 10.40
CA ARG A 132 5.99 7.95 10.36
C ARG A 132 6.93 6.92 9.74
N ALA A 133 6.67 5.64 9.99
CA ALA A 133 7.44 4.53 9.42
C ALA A 133 7.27 4.46 7.89
N GLU A 134 6.03 4.52 7.40
CA GLU A 134 5.66 4.58 5.99
C GLU A 134 6.39 5.72 5.23
N GLN A 135 6.36 6.94 5.77
CA GLN A 135 7.11 8.09 5.22
C GLN A 135 8.63 7.85 5.15
N THR A 136 9.16 7.00 6.04
CA THR A 136 10.58 6.71 6.15
C THR A 136 11.00 5.56 5.24
N PHE A 137 10.16 4.52 5.10
CA PHE A 137 10.39 3.39 4.19
C PHE A 137 10.02 3.71 2.72
N GLN A 138 9.29 4.80 2.47
CA GLN A 138 8.79 5.20 1.15
C GLN A 138 7.98 4.11 0.43
N ARG A 139 7.31 3.26 1.23
CA ARG A 139 6.42 2.20 0.79
C ARG A 139 5.19 2.20 1.69
N HIS A 140 4.02 2.17 1.07
CA HIS A 140 2.80 1.75 1.74
C HIS A 140 2.94 0.27 2.11
N ASP A 141 2.46 -0.10 3.29
CA ASP A 141 2.36 -1.50 3.75
C ASP A 141 3.71 -2.26 3.70
N ASP A 142 4.73 -1.72 4.39
CA ASP A 142 6.02 -2.42 4.55
C ASP A 142 5.90 -3.44 5.69
N GLN A 143 6.13 -4.72 5.39
CA GLN A 143 6.01 -5.89 6.29
C GLN A 143 6.83 -5.82 7.59
N ARG A 144 7.66 -4.78 7.77
CA ARG A 144 8.40 -4.49 9.00
C ARG A 144 7.57 -3.69 10.00
N ILE A 145 6.52 -3.02 9.55
CA ILE A 145 5.51 -2.43 10.42
C ILE A 145 4.66 -3.61 10.92
N VAL A 146 4.67 -3.82 12.24
CA VAL A 146 3.98 -4.94 12.92
C VAL A 146 3.24 -4.47 14.19
N ILE A 147 3.16 -3.14 14.37
CA ILE A 147 2.49 -2.49 15.50
C ILE A 147 0.97 -2.36 15.26
N ASP A 148 0.58 -2.24 14.01
CA ASP A 148 -0.77 -2.47 13.46
C ASP A 148 -1.32 -3.83 13.87
N GLU A 149 -0.61 -4.92 13.60
CA GLU A 149 -1.06 -6.26 13.96
C GLU A 149 -1.10 -6.45 15.49
N THR A 150 -0.14 -5.84 16.19
CA THR A 150 -0.15 -5.79 17.66
C THR A 150 -1.45 -5.15 18.15
N ALA A 151 -1.87 -4.04 17.53
CA ALA A 151 -3.11 -3.33 17.85
C ALA A 151 -4.36 -4.13 17.46
N GLY A 152 -4.38 -4.76 16.28
CA GLY A 152 -5.46 -5.64 15.83
C GLY A 152 -5.65 -6.84 16.76
N MET A 153 -4.55 -7.45 17.20
CA MET A 153 -4.55 -8.53 18.19
C MET A 153 -5.12 -8.07 19.54
N LEU A 154 -4.77 -6.88 20.05
CA LEU A 154 -5.39 -6.32 21.27
C LEU A 154 -6.91 -6.19 21.12
N VAL A 155 -7.37 -5.65 19.99
CA VAL A 155 -8.80 -5.48 19.69
C VAL A 155 -9.52 -6.82 19.59
N SER A 156 -8.88 -7.86 19.05
CA SER A 156 -9.46 -9.20 18.92
C SER A 156 -9.95 -9.82 20.24
N VAL A 157 -9.31 -9.48 21.36
CA VAL A 157 -9.62 -10.02 22.70
C VAL A 157 -10.11 -8.96 23.70
N ALA A 158 -10.44 -7.75 23.22
CA ALA A 158 -11.07 -6.72 24.04
C ALA A 158 -12.39 -7.22 24.66
N PHE A 159 -12.70 -6.78 25.89
CA PHE A 159 -13.91 -7.18 26.64
C PHE A 159 -14.05 -8.68 26.97
N LEU A 160 -13.13 -9.54 26.54
CA LEU A 160 -13.14 -10.97 26.84
C LEU A 160 -12.25 -11.29 28.06
N PRO A 161 -12.61 -12.30 28.88
CA PRO A 161 -11.72 -12.83 29.91
C PRO A 161 -10.41 -13.31 29.28
N LYS A 162 -9.26 -12.87 29.80
CA LYS A 162 -7.92 -13.17 29.25
C LYS A 162 -7.42 -14.58 29.64
N THR A 163 -8.27 -15.59 29.42
CA THR A 163 -7.93 -17.01 29.61
C THR A 163 -7.09 -17.52 28.43
N GLY A 164 -6.20 -18.48 28.67
CA GLY A 164 -5.34 -19.04 27.62
C GLY A 164 -6.12 -19.54 26.38
N THR A 165 -7.28 -20.15 26.59
CA THR A 165 -8.16 -20.64 25.51
C THR A 165 -8.72 -19.49 24.67
N LEU A 166 -9.24 -18.42 25.27
CA LEU A 166 -9.79 -17.27 24.53
C LEU A 166 -8.68 -16.46 23.86
N LEU A 167 -7.52 -16.32 24.50
CA LEU A 167 -6.33 -15.70 23.92
C LEU A 167 -5.83 -16.46 22.68
N LEU A 168 -5.75 -17.80 22.75
CA LEU A 168 -5.36 -18.65 21.62
C LEU A 168 -6.36 -18.58 20.47
N TRP A 169 -7.67 -18.66 20.74
CA TRP A 169 -8.68 -18.52 19.70
C TRP A 169 -8.72 -17.11 19.10
N GLY A 170 -8.49 -16.07 19.91
CA GLY A 170 -8.32 -14.69 19.42
C GLY A 170 -7.14 -14.55 18.47
N PHE A 171 -5.98 -15.10 18.82
CA PHE A 171 -4.81 -15.15 17.94
C PHE A 171 -5.12 -15.84 16.61
N LEU A 172 -5.74 -17.02 16.64
CA LEU A 172 -6.05 -17.80 15.44
C LEU A 172 -7.10 -17.11 14.54
N LEU A 173 -8.18 -16.58 15.12
CA LEU A 173 -9.21 -15.86 14.38
C LEU A 173 -8.70 -14.52 13.83
N PHE A 174 -7.89 -13.79 14.61
CA PHE A 174 -7.25 -12.56 14.15
C PHE A 174 -6.36 -12.83 12.93
N ARG A 175 -5.44 -13.81 13.00
CA ARG A 175 -4.59 -14.16 11.84
C ARG A 175 -5.41 -14.64 10.64
N LEU A 176 -6.52 -15.35 10.86
CA LEU A 176 -7.41 -15.75 9.78
C LEU A 176 -8.04 -14.52 9.09
N PHE A 177 -8.55 -13.55 9.85
CA PHE A 177 -9.19 -12.35 9.28
C PHE A 177 -8.21 -11.32 8.74
N ASP A 178 -7.01 -11.22 9.29
CA ASP A 178 -5.91 -10.43 8.75
C ASP A 178 -5.42 -11.00 7.41
N VAL A 179 -5.20 -12.32 7.29
CA VAL A 179 -4.75 -12.91 6.03
C VAL A 179 -5.85 -12.88 4.95
N THR A 180 -7.13 -12.99 5.33
CA THR A 180 -8.24 -13.00 4.37
C THR A 180 -8.83 -11.62 4.05
N LYS A 181 -8.58 -10.59 4.89
CA LYS A 181 -9.15 -9.23 4.87
C LYS A 181 -10.58 -9.18 4.28
N PRO A 182 -11.57 -9.87 4.90
CA PRO A 182 -12.91 -9.97 4.34
C PRO A 182 -13.57 -8.59 4.29
N PHE A 183 -14.43 -8.41 3.29
CA PHE A 183 -15.18 -7.16 3.11
C PHE A 183 -16.08 -6.88 4.34
N PRO A 184 -16.17 -5.64 4.87
CA PRO A 184 -15.59 -4.39 4.36
C PRO A 184 -14.13 -4.05 4.66
N ALA A 185 -13.40 -4.75 5.55
CA ALA A 185 -12.08 -4.35 6.05
C ALA A 185 -11.14 -3.82 4.96
N ARG A 186 -10.85 -4.63 3.93
CA ARG A 186 -9.97 -4.25 2.80
C ARG A 186 -10.33 -2.93 2.10
N ARG A 187 -11.61 -2.55 2.01
CA ARG A 187 -12.00 -1.26 1.40
C ARG A 187 -11.83 -0.06 2.35
N LEU A 188 -11.54 -0.30 3.62
CA LEU A 188 -11.35 0.72 4.64
C LEU A 188 -9.92 1.26 4.55
N GLY A 189 -8.90 0.39 4.60
CA GLY A 189 -7.49 0.75 4.35
C GLY A 189 -7.27 1.41 2.99
N ASP A 190 -7.80 0.82 1.90
CA ASP A 190 -7.74 1.36 0.53
C ASP A 190 -8.21 2.83 0.40
N ARG A 191 -9.01 3.34 1.35
CA ARG A 191 -9.61 4.68 1.34
C ARG A 191 -8.99 5.66 2.33
N LEU A 192 -8.17 5.18 3.27
CA LEU A 192 -7.72 5.96 4.41
C LEU A 192 -6.21 6.25 4.27
N PRO A 193 -5.80 7.54 4.25
CA PRO A 193 -4.42 7.88 3.93
C PRO A 193 -3.45 7.51 5.06
N GLY A 194 -2.37 6.85 4.66
CA GLY A 194 -1.18 6.60 5.47
C GLY A 194 -1.38 5.65 6.64
N GLY A 195 -0.67 5.91 7.75
CA GLY A 195 -0.71 5.10 8.97
C GLY A 195 -2.09 4.83 9.58
N LEU A 196 -3.11 5.61 9.23
CA LEU A 196 -4.49 5.33 9.64
C LEU A 196 -5.11 4.21 8.80
N GLY A 197 -4.85 4.15 7.49
CA GLY A 197 -5.28 3.03 6.65
C GLY A 197 -4.62 1.72 7.05
N ILE A 198 -3.30 1.76 7.28
CA ILE A 198 -2.48 0.62 7.73
C ILE A 198 -3.09 -0.03 8.99
N VAL A 199 -3.26 0.73 10.08
CA VAL A 199 -3.73 0.19 11.36
C VAL A 199 -5.23 -0.16 11.32
N MET A 200 -6.05 0.54 10.54
CA MET A 200 -7.49 0.29 10.52
C MET A 200 -7.90 -1.02 9.84
N ASP A 201 -7.10 -1.55 8.92
CA ASP A 201 -7.34 -2.88 8.34
C ASP A 201 -7.21 -3.99 9.39
N ASP A 202 -6.16 -3.93 10.20
CA ASP A 202 -5.88 -4.91 11.25
C ASP A 202 -6.82 -4.73 12.45
N VAL A 203 -7.18 -3.50 12.80
CA VAL A 203 -8.25 -3.24 13.76
C VAL A 203 -9.59 -3.80 13.28
N ALA A 204 -9.92 -3.72 11.99
CA ALA A 204 -11.12 -4.32 11.44
C ALA A 204 -11.09 -5.87 11.49
N ALA A 205 -9.95 -6.49 11.18
CA ALA A 205 -9.74 -7.93 11.38
C ALA A 205 -9.89 -8.34 12.86
N GLY A 206 -9.36 -7.52 13.78
CA GLY A 206 -9.55 -7.67 15.22
C GLY A 206 -11.01 -7.61 15.64
N ILE A 207 -11.79 -6.64 15.13
CA ILE A 207 -13.23 -6.54 15.40
C ILE A 207 -13.97 -7.81 14.94
N TYR A 208 -13.66 -8.36 13.77
CA TYR A 208 -14.28 -9.62 13.31
C TYR A 208 -13.95 -10.80 14.23
N ALA A 209 -12.68 -10.94 14.65
CA ALA A 209 -12.28 -11.96 15.61
C ALA A 209 -13.03 -11.80 16.95
N ASN A 210 -13.14 -10.57 17.46
CA ASN A 210 -13.85 -10.29 18.71
C ASN A 210 -15.33 -10.64 18.64
N LEU A 211 -16.03 -10.22 17.58
CA LEU A 211 -17.46 -10.51 17.39
C LEU A 211 -17.74 -12.02 17.30
N VAL A 212 -16.87 -12.78 16.62
CA VAL A 212 -16.99 -14.24 16.56
C VAL A 212 -16.80 -14.87 17.94
N LEU A 213 -15.77 -14.47 18.70
CA LEU A 213 -15.54 -14.98 20.06
C LEU A 213 -16.66 -14.63 21.04
N GLN A 214 -17.15 -13.39 21.00
CA GLN A 214 -18.29 -12.93 21.80
C GLN A 214 -19.54 -13.75 21.48
N GLY A 215 -19.83 -13.98 20.19
CA GLY A 215 -20.94 -14.82 19.74
C GLY A 215 -20.82 -16.25 20.23
N VAL A 216 -19.67 -16.91 20.00
CA VAL A 216 -19.43 -18.28 20.50
C VAL A 216 -19.57 -18.35 22.02
N ARG A 217 -18.97 -17.40 22.75
CA ARG A 217 -19.08 -17.31 24.21
C ARG A 217 -20.53 -17.12 24.68
N TYR A 218 -21.34 -16.37 23.97
CA TYR A 218 -22.75 -16.11 24.31
C TYR A 218 -23.65 -17.35 24.07
N PHE A 219 -23.33 -18.19 23.07
CA PHE A 219 -24.09 -19.41 22.80
C PHE A 219 -23.65 -20.64 23.61
N TRP A 220 -22.42 -20.63 24.16
CA TRP A 220 -21.82 -21.79 24.85
C TRP A 220 -21.44 -21.54 26.33
N GLY A 221 -21.76 -20.38 26.90
CA GLY A 221 -21.39 -19.97 28.26
C GLY A 221 -22.58 -19.49 29.08
#